data_AF-A0AAD4NHZ7-F1
#
_entry.id   AF-A0AAD4NHZ7-F1
#
_cell.length_a   1.000
_cell.length_b   1.000
_cell.length_c   1.000
_cell.angle_alpha   90.00
_cell.angle_beta   90.00
_cell.angle_gamma   90.00
#
_symmetry.space_group_name_H-M   'P 1'
#
loop_
_entity.id
_entity.type
_entity.pdbx_description
1 polymer ?
#
loop_
_entity_poly.entity_id
_entity_poly.type
_entity_poly.pdbx_seq_one_letter_code
_entity_poly.pdbx_strand_id
1 'polypeptide(L)'
;MVISTRLGIVSKLVGGKARGSFRQSKRNAGIWFPDAKFERQFKMSGFGNVSFLQNSSHELMKSLDMHKLEELTLQRARFPDNPEATGVPREKEIESMILNFGPQHPAAHGVLRLVLQLEGEVILRAWPHIGLLHRATEKLCEYKTFTQALPYFDRLDYVSMMCNEHAFSLAIEKLLGIEVPPRAKWIRVLFSELTRIQNHIMGVTTHALDVGAMTPFFWMFEEREKLFEFSERVSGARMHANYIRPGGVAWDMPLGLMDDIYDWAIKFPQRLDSLQDVLDESRIWKTRLQDIGIVSAADALNWGFSGPMLRGSGIKWDIRKTQPYEVYDQVEFDVPVGTKGDCYDRYLIRVEEMRQSLAIILQCLNKMPAGEVKIDDRKIVPPSRAEMKDSMEALIHHFKFFTEGFQVPPGACYVPIEAPKGEFGVYLVTDGSSKPYRVYIRAPGFAHLAKIHDISYMSLIVGLACLPFVWLVNVIWFYRFAYSKEVFEEKKAIRFYVQASFAGLLVWTVLVTAWTIFFQMTRSSGAVWADYLTFVFPVGYV
;
A
#
# COMPACT_ATOMS: atom_id res chain seq x y z
N MET A 1 2.55 49.05 29.86
CA MET A 1 3.07 49.30 31.22
C MET A 1 4.57 48.95 31.18
N VAL A 2 5.41 49.81 30.58
CA VAL A 2 6.12 50.98 31.15
C VAL A 2 7.36 50.51 31.93
N ILE A 3 8.61 50.87 31.64
CA ILE A 3 9.26 51.82 30.73
C ILE A 3 10.75 51.42 30.65
N SER A 4 11.35 51.45 29.46
CA SER A 4 12.78 51.75 29.31
C SER A 4 12.96 53.27 29.20
N THR A 5 14.18 53.74 29.51
CA THR A 5 14.74 55.09 29.20
C THR A 5 14.67 56.17 30.28
N ARG A 6 15.86 56.68 30.65
CA ARG A 6 16.37 58.06 30.50
C ARG A 6 17.70 58.16 31.24
N LEU A 7 18.86 58.10 30.60
CA LEU A 7 19.58 59.19 29.90
C LEU A 7 19.62 60.54 30.64
N GLY A 8 20.85 60.92 31.01
CA GLY A 8 21.36 62.27 31.27
C GLY A 8 21.18 62.76 32.71
N ILE A 9 22.04 63.58 33.31
CA ILE A 9 23.21 64.35 32.84
C ILE A 9 23.72 65.09 34.11
N VAL A 10 25.06 65.27 34.24
CA VAL A 10 25.74 66.36 35.01
C VAL A 10 25.67 66.23 36.55
N SER A 11 26.72 66.46 37.36
CA SER A 11 27.83 67.43 37.40
C SER A 11 28.98 66.85 38.26
N LYS A 12 30.24 66.85 37.80
CA LYS A 12 31.24 67.94 37.91
C LYS A 12 31.86 68.13 39.31
N LEU A 13 33.21 68.23 39.31
CA LEU A 13 34.11 68.81 40.33
C LEU A 13 34.45 67.83 41.49
N VAL A 14 35.70 67.63 41.95
CA VAL A 14 36.74 68.60 42.32
C VAL A 14 38.12 67.92 42.39
N GLY A 15 39.14 68.60 41.84
CA GLY A 15 40.52 68.76 42.37
C GLY A 15 41.43 67.53 42.57
N GLY A 16 42.72 67.53 42.24
CA GLY A 16 43.64 68.63 41.97
C GLY A 16 44.81 68.61 42.96
N LYS A 17 46.02 68.42 42.40
CA LYS A 17 47.37 68.76 42.91
C LYS A 17 48.29 67.65 43.43
N ALA A 18 49.48 67.70 42.85
CA ALA A 18 50.71 66.99 43.17
C ALA A 18 51.63 67.82 44.11
N ARG A 19 52.74 67.17 44.51
CA ARG A 19 53.90 67.56 45.36
C ARG A 19 53.71 67.16 46.83
N GLY A 20 54.58 66.40 47.50
CA GLY A 20 55.90 65.86 47.19
C GLY A 20 56.73 65.87 48.48
N SER A 21 57.35 64.75 48.89
CA SER A 21 58.51 64.76 49.81
C SER A 21 59.16 63.37 49.87
N PHE A 22 60.49 63.37 49.78
CA PHE A 22 61.41 62.24 49.83
C PHE A 22 61.33 61.41 51.12
N ARG A 23 61.41 60.08 51.01
CA ARG A 23 62.07 59.19 51.99
C ARG A 23 62.57 57.89 51.33
N GLN A 24 63.87 57.68 51.50
CA GLN A 24 64.72 56.49 51.33
C GLN A 24 64.15 55.17 50.79
N SER A 25 64.82 54.68 49.75
CA SER A 25 65.38 53.32 49.58
C SER A 25 64.72 52.16 50.35
N LYS A 26 64.01 51.31 49.61
CA LYS A 26 64.17 49.85 49.63
C LYS A 26 63.69 49.30 48.27
N ARG A 27 64.51 48.47 47.64
CA ARG A 27 64.17 47.71 46.43
C ARG A 27 62.97 46.81 46.74
N ASN A 28 61.78 47.18 46.28
CA ASN A 28 60.67 46.25 46.07
C ASN A 28 60.38 46.25 44.57
N ALA A 29 61.12 45.43 43.82
CA ALA A 29 60.63 45.02 42.51
C ALA A 29 59.36 44.19 42.78
N GLY A 30 58.18 44.76 42.55
CA GLY A 30 56.95 43.99 42.56
C GLY A 30 57.07 42.88 41.54
N ILE A 31 56.75 41.65 41.94
CA ILE A 31 56.60 40.53 41.00
C ILE A 31 55.56 40.97 39.96
N TRP A 32 55.96 40.97 38.70
CA TRP A 32 55.05 41.37 37.62
C TRP A 32 53.94 40.33 37.51
N PHE A 33 52.70 40.78 37.65
CA PHE A 33 51.51 39.98 37.35
C PHE A 33 51.04 40.31 35.93
N PRO A 34 50.53 39.33 35.19
CA PRO A 34 50.01 39.58 33.85
C PRO A 34 48.81 40.53 33.91
N ASP A 35 48.94 41.70 33.31
CA ASP A 35 47.83 42.64 33.14
C ASP A 35 46.74 42.02 32.23
N ALA A 36 45.50 42.50 32.34
CA ALA A 36 44.39 42.03 31.51
C ALA A 36 44.65 42.11 29.98
N LYS A 37 45.58 42.98 29.54
CA LYS A 37 46.08 43.02 28.16
C LYS A 37 46.94 41.79 27.82
N PHE A 38 47.81 41.36 28.73
CA PHE A 38 48.66 40.19 28.55
C PHE A 38 47.83 38.89 28.57
N GLU A 39 46.88 38.77 29.50
CA GLU A 39 45.98 37.61 29.53
C GLU A 39 45.09 37.52 28.27
N ARG A 40 44.69 38.65 27.68
CA ARG A 40 43.91 38.66 26.43
C ARG A 40 44.73 38.26 25.21
N GLN A 41 46.00 38.67 25.12
CA GLN A 41 46.90 38.19 24.08
C GLN A 41 47.11 36.68 24.18
N PHE A 42 47.25 36.17 25.41
CA PHE A 42 47.36 34.73 25.66
C PHE A 42 46.07 33.94 25.38
N LYS A 43 44.89 34.49 25.69
CA LYS A 43 43.61 33.83 25.40
C LYS A 43 43.21 33.85 23.94
N MET A 44 43.67 34.83 23.17
CA MET A 44 43.53 34.84 21.70
C MET A 44 44.41 33.78 21.03
N SER A 45 45.54 33.44 21.64
CA SER A 45 46.44 32.39 21.17
C SER A 45 46.18 31.08 21.91
N GLY A 46 45.32 30.21 21.37
CA GLY A 46 45.29 28.82 21.81
C GLY A 46 46.70 28.23 21.76
N PHE A 47 47.17 27.66 22.88
CA PHE A 47 48.43 26.92 22.98
C PHE A 47 48.42 25.78 21.95
N GLY A 48 49.00 26.02 20.78
CA GLY A 48 49.02 25.01 19.70
C GLY A 48 49.25 25.53 18.29
N ASN A 49 49.09 26.82 17.99
CA ASN A 49 49.41 27.37 16.67
C ASN A 49 49.89 28.83 16.77
N VAL A 50 51.16 29.02 17.13
CA VAL A 50 51.87 30.27 16.87
C VAL A 50 52.46 30.19 15.46
N SER A 51 51.61 30.33 14.45
CA SER A 51 52.09 30.82 13.17
C SER A 51 52.29 32.32 13.34
N PHE A 52 53.55 32.72 13.52
CA PHE A 52 53.96 34.11 13.32
C PHE A 52 53.32 34.60 12.02
N LEU A 53 52.36 35.54 12.11
CA LEU A 53 51.86 36.27 10.96
C LEU A 53 53.06 37.05 10.42
N GLN A 54 53.69 36.46 9.41
CA GLN A 54 54.83 36.98 8.70
C GLN A 54 54.43 38.33 8.08
N ASN A 55 55.26 39.34 8.32
CA ASN A 55 55.10 40.74 7.94
C ASN A 55 54.82 40.94 6.43
N SER A 56 53.56 40.81 5.98
CA SER A 56 53.17 41.15 4.60
C SER A 56 51.87 41.93 4.46
N SER A 57 51.34 42.49 5.57
CA SER A 57 50.03 43.16 5.54
C SER A 57 49.95 44.46 6.34
N HIS A 58 51.08 45.07 6.73
CA HIS A 58 51.03 46.33 7.48
C HIS A 58 50.84 47.57 6.59
N GLU A 59 51.24 47.52 5.31
CA GLU A 59 51.06 48.60 4.34
C GLU A 59 49.71 48.55 3.62
N LEU A 60 49.17 47.35 3.36
CA LEU A 60 47.85 47.15 2.74
C LEU A 60 46.67 47.41 3.71
N MET A 61 46.87 47.23 5.02
CA MET A 61 45.82 47.49 6.02
C MET A 61 45.63 48.98 6.34
N LYS A 62 46.60 49.84 5.99
CA LYS A 62 46.49 51.29 6.20
C LYS A 62 45.65 52.01 5.14
N SER A 63 45.47 51.39 3.95
CA SER A 63 44.79 52.00 2.81
C SER A 63 43.29 51.73 2.75
N LEU A 64 42.82 50.71 3.47
CA LEU A 64 41.42 50.34 3.59
C LEU A 64 41.05 50.56 5.05
N ASP A 65 40.17 51.50 5.37
CA ASP A 65 39.67 51.84 6.72
C ASP A 65 39.00 50.63 7.43
N MET A 66 39.75 49.57 7.70
CA MET A 66 39.30 48.28 8.23
C MET A 66 39.27 48.27 9.76
N HIS A 67 39.94 49.24 10.41
CA HIS A 67 39.97 49.37 11.87
C HIS A 67 38.57 49.54 12.48
N LYS A 68 37.67 50.27 11.80
CA LYS A 68 36.26 50.40 12.23
C LYS A 68 35.47 49.10 12.06
N LEU A 69 35.75 48.33 11.02
CA LEU A 69 35.13 47.02 10.78
C LEU A 69 35.62 45.98 11.79
N GLU A 70 36.90 46.00 12.15
CA GLU A 70 37.46 45.19 13.23
C GLU A 70 36.86 45.56 14.59
N GLU A 71 36.77 46.84 14.94
CA GLU A 71 36.15 47.26 16.19
C GLU A 71 34.67 46.83 16.28
N LEU A 72 33.91 46.96 15.18
CA LEU A 72 32.50 46.54 15.13
C LEU A 72 32.33 45.01 15.14
N THR A 73 33.25 44.26 14.54
CA THR A 73 33.23 42.78 14.57
C THR A 73 33.75 42.20 15.88
N LEU A 74 34.52 42.97 16.66
CA LEU A 74 34.94 42.65 18.03
C LEU A 74 33.87 43.02 19.07
N GLN A 75 33.02 44.03 18.81
CA GLN A 75 31.89 44.40 19.68
C GLN A 75 30.68 43.47 19.57
N ARG A 76 30.53 42.71 18.48
CA ARG A 76 29.48 41.69 18.36
C ARG A 76 29.77 40.52 19.30
N ALA A 77 28.79 40.16 20.12
CA ALA A 77 28.81 38.91 20.86
C ALA A 77 28.95 37.75 19.87
N ARG A 78 30.10 37.07 19.87
CA ARG A 78 30.27 35.83 19.13
C ARG A 78 29.76 34.70 20.02
N PHE A 79 28.80 33.94 19.52
CA PHE A 79 28.51 32.64 20.09
C PHE A 79 29.81 31.82 20.03
N PRO A 80 30.24 31.17 21.12
CA PRO A 80 31.45 30.36 21.09
C PRO A 80 31.21 29.18 20.13
N ASP A 81 31.97 29.13 19.04
CA ASP A 81 31.83 28.14 17.95
C ASP A 81 32.26 26.71 18.36
N ASN A 82 32.55 26.46 19.64
CA ASN A 82 32.91 25.13 20.14
C ASN A 82 31.71 24.48 20.86
N PRO A 83 30.94 23.60 20.17
CA PRO A 83 29.84 22.85 20.79
C PRO A 83 30.29 21.88 21.90
N GLU A 84 31.58 21.54 21.99
CA GLU A 84 32.12 20.69 23.07
C GLU A 84 32.18 21.40 24.44
N ALA A 85 32.23 22.74 24.47
CA ALA A 85 32.39 23.50 25.71
C ALA A 85 31.07 23.79 26.44
N THR A 86 29.92 23.69 25.76
CA THR A 86 28.60 24.00 26.31
C THR A 86 27.81 22.76 26.74
N GLY A 87 28.25 21.55 26.37
CA GLY A 87 27.59 20.29 26.72
C GLY A 87 26.16 20.13 26.16
N VAL A 88 25.70 21.06 25.32
CA VAL A 88 24.41 20.97 24.65
C VAL A 88 24.65 20.18 23.36
N PRO A 89 24.18 18.91 23.28
CA PRO A 89 24.29 18.16 22.03
C PRO A 89 23.57 18.96 20.94
N ARG A 90 24.24 19.15 19.78
CA ARG A 90 23.54 19.65 18.60
C ARG A 90 22.48 18.61 18.24
N GLU A 91 21.21 18.93 18.46
CA GLU A 91 20.10 18.16 17.92
C GLU A 91 20.28 18.15 16.40
N LYS A 92 20.70 17.01 15.84
CA LYS A 92 20.70 16.82 14.40
C LYS A 92 19.26 16.52 14.01
N GLU A 93 18.71 17.32 13.10
CA GLU A 93 17.45 16.97 12.46
C GLU A 93 17.61 15.61 11.78
N ILE A 94 16.63 14.72 12.01
CA ILE A 94 16.65 13.35 11.48
C ILE A 94 16.56 13.44 9.95
N GLU A 95 17.63 13.01 9.27
CA GLU A 95 17.66 12.97 7.80
C GLU A 95 16.85 11.77 7.28
N SER A 96 15.65 12.03 6.80
CA SER A 96 14.82 11.01 6.16
C SER A 96 15.20 10.80 4.70
N MET A 97 15.26 9.54 4.26
CA MET A 97 15.44 9.18 2.84
C MET A 97 14.09 9.14 2.14
N ILE A 98 14.00 9.75 0.96
CA ILE A 98 12.82 9.61 0.09
C ILE A 98 13.11 8.52 -0.95
N LEU A 99 12.38 7.41 -0.87
CA LEU A 99 12.43 6.32 -1.84
C LEU A 99 11.19 6.37 -2.73
N ASN A 100 11.40 6.43 -4.04
CA ASN A 100 10.32 6.36 -5.01
C ASN A 100 10.17 4.91 -5.50
N PHE A 101 9.15 4.23 -5.02
CA PHE A 101 8.72 2.94 -5.55
C PHE A 101 7.99 3.18 -6.88
N GLY A 102 8.68 2.85 -7.97
CA GLY A 102 8.27 3.20 -9.32
C GLY A 102 7.04 2.40 -9.79
N PRO A 103 6.36 2.87 -10.85
CA PRO A 103 5.21 2.19 -11.43
C PRO A 103 5.52 0.80 -12.00
N GLN A 104 6.78 0.56 -12.34
CA GLN A 104 7.27 -0.69 -12.91
C GLN A 104 7.96 -1.51 -11.81
N HIS A 105 7.15 -2.14 -10.96
CA HIS A 105 7.63 -3.07 -9.94
C HIS A 105 6.68 -4.28 -9.85
N PRO A 106 7.19 -5.52 -9.75
CA PRO A 106 6.36 -6.73 -9.66
C PRO A 106 5.28 -6.67 -8.57
N ALA A 107 5.67 -6.26 -7.36
CA ALA A 107 4.76 -6.11 -6.22
C ALA A 107 3.74 -4.95 -6.32
N ALA A 108 3.81 -4.10 -7.36
CA ALA A 108 2.79 -3.08 -7.59
C ALA A 108 1.50 -3.67 -8.19
N HIS A 109 1.55 -4.91 -8.71
CA HIS A 109 0.46 -5.62 -9.37
C HIS A 109 -0.45 -4.73 -10.23
N GLY A 110 0.17 -4.11 -11.22
CA GLY A 110 -0.45 -3.08 -12.04
C GLY A 110 0.49 -1.90 -12.16
N VAL A 111 -0.04 -0.69 -11.95
CA VAL A 111 0.70 0.56 -12.10
C VAL A 111 0.41 1.44 -10.89
N LEU A 112 1.30 1.39 -9.90
CA LEU A 112 1.21 2.18 -8.67
C LEU A 112 2.56 2.85 -8.40
N ARG A 113 2.54 4.16 -8.10
CA ARG A 113 3.73 4.88 -7.65
C ARG A 113 3.57 5.21 -6.17
N LEU A 114 4.47 4.70 -5.33
CA LEU A 114 4.49 4.99 -3.89
C LEU A 114 5.76 5.77 -3.57
N VAL A 115 5.61 7.01 -3.09
CA VAL A 115 6.74 7.77 -2.55
C VAL A 115 6.79 7.53 -1.05
N LEU A 116 7.85 6.87 -0.59
CA LEU A 116 8.04 6.54 0.81
C LEU A 116 9.08 7.48 1.42
N GLN A 117 8.75 8.07 2.55
CA GLN A 117 9.71 8.75 3.43
C GLN A 117 10.12 7.77 4.52
N LEU A 118 11.41 7.50 4.57
CA LEU A 118 11.99 6.41 5.34
C LEU A 118 13.02 6.94 6.33
N GLU A 119 13.07 6.32 7.49
CA GLU A 119 14.16 6.46 8.45
C GLU A 119 14.84 5.10 8.59
N GLY A 120 15.97 4.95 7.91
CA GLY A 120 16.60 3.64 7.73
C GLY A 120 15.64 2.66 7.05
N GLU A 121 15.16 1.67 7.82
CA GLU A 121 14.20 0.67 7.36
C GLU A 121 12.74 0.99 7.73
N VAL A 122 12.48 2.00 8.54
CA VAL A 122 11.14 2.31 9.06
C VAL A 122 10.42 3.31 8.14
N ILE A 123 9.16 3.02 7.80
CA ILE A 123 8.32 3.94 7.03
C ILE A 123 7.75 5.01 7.96
N LEU A 124 8.13 6.27 7.73
CA LEU A 124 7.56 7.43 8.40
C LEU A 124 6.30 7.92 7.69
N ARG A 125 6.33 7.97 6.35
CA ARG A 125 5.19 8.38 5.52
C ARG A 125 5.17 7.63 4.20
N ALA A 126 3.98 7.30 3.72
CA ALA A 126 3.74 6.76 2.38
C ALA A 126 2.73 7.63 1.62
N TRP A 127 3.13 8.14 0.44
CA TRP A 127 2.26 8.87 -0.48
C TRP A 127 1.94 8.02 -1.71
N PRO A 128 0.71 7.47 -1.82
CA PRO A 128 0.27 6.76 -3.02
C PRO A 128 -0.14 7.74 -4.11
N HIS A 129 0.65 7.81 -5.18
CA HIS A 129 0.27 8.48 -6.41
C HIS A 129 -0.49 7.50 -7.31
N ILE A 130 -1.80 7.73 -7.39
CA ILE A 130 -2.73 7.01 -8.27
C ILE A 130 -3.08 7.85 -9.50
N GLY A 131 -3.82 7.25 -10.44
CA GLY A 131 -4.31 7.93 -11.64
C GLY A 131 -3.62 7.49 -12.94
N LEU A 132 -2.56 6.67 -12.85
CA LEU A 132 -1.86 6.14 -14.03
C LEU A 132 -2.74 5.24 -14.91
N LEU A 133 -3.78 4.64 -14.32
CA LEU A 133 -4.82 3.87 -15.03
C LEU A 133 -6.17 4.59 -15.09
N HIS A 134 -6.22 5.90 -14.80
CA HIS A 134 -7.48 6.65 -14.88
C HIS A 134 -7.88 6.84 -16.34
N ARG A 135 -9.03 6.26 -16.70
CA ARG A 135 -9.58 6.29 -18.08
C ARG A 135 -10.86 7.12 -18.20
N ALA A 136 -11.18 7.92 -17.18
CA ALA A 136 -12.42 8.70 -17.09
C ALA A 136 -13.68 7.88 -17.44
N THR A 137 -13.77 6.65 -16.92
CA THR A 137 -14.85 5.69 -17.24
C THR A 137 -16.23 6.25 -16.90
N GLU A 138 -16.37 6.93 -15.77
CA GLU A 138 -17.61 7.61 -15.37
C GLU A 138 -18.06 8.64 -16.43
N LYS A 139 -17.11 9.40 -16.99
CA LYS A 139 -17.41 10.40 -18.02
C LYS A 139 -17.83 9.76 -19.34
N LEU A 140 -17.21 8.64 -19.70
CA LEU A 140 -17.60 7.88 -20.90
C LEU A 140 -18.99 7.24 -20.75
N CYS A 141 -19.39 6.87 -19.53
CA CYS A 141 -20.72 6.34 -19.28
C CYS A 141 -21.82 7.38 -19.53
N GLU A 142 -21.61 8.65 -19.21
CA GLU A 142 -22.58 9.74 -19.43
C GLU A 142 -22.98 9.92 -20.90
N TYR A 143 -22.08 9.60 -21.84
CA TYR A 143 -22.35 9.77 -23.28
C TYR A 143 -23.03 8.56 -23.92
N LYS A 144 -23.07 7.41 -23.23
CA LYS A 144 -23.56 6.13 -23.75
C LYS A 144 -24.90 5.73 -23.13
N THR A 145 -25.63 4.83 -23.80
CA THR A 145 -26.84 4.24 -23.23
C THR A 145 -26.49 3.23 -22.14
N PHE A 146 -27.46 2.86 -21.28
CA PHE A 146 -27.25 1.89 -20.20
C PHE A 146 -26.63 0.57 -20.67
N THR A 147 -27.12 0.03 -21.79
CA THR A 147 -26.63 -1.24 -22.37
C THR A 147 -25.20 -1.11 -22.91
N GLN A 148 -24.85 0.03 -23.48
CA GLN A 148 -23.51 0.32 -23.99
C GLN A 148 -22.52 0.71 -22.87
N ALA A 149 -23.01 1.17 -21.72
CA ALA A 149 -22.22 1.51 -20.55
C ALA A 149 -21.82 0.27 -19.73
N LEU A 150 -22.62 -0.80 -19.78
CA LEU A 150 -22.39 -2.01 -18.99
C LEU A 150 -20.98 -2.62 -19.11
N PRO A 151 -20.37 -2.75 -20.31
CA PRO A 151 -19.02 -3.30 -20.45
C PRO A 151 -17.91 -2.49 -19.78
N TYR A 152 -18.18 -1.24 -19.34
CA TYR A 152 -17.22 -0.52 -18.53
C TYR A 152 -17.08 -1.14 -17.15
N PHE A 153 -18.17 -1.67 -16.57
CA PHE A 153 -18.15 -2.27 -15.23
C PHE A 153 -17.31 -3.55 -15.16
N ASP A 154 -17.28 -4.34 -16.24
CA ASP A 154 -16.37 -5.50 -16.39
C ASP A 154 -14.89 -5.15 -16.33
N ARG A 155 -14.55 -3.92 -16.70
CA ARG A 155 -13.16 -3.46 -16.89
C ARG A 155 -12.64 -2.63 -15.73
N LEU A 156 -13.47 -2.39 -14.71
CA LEU A 156 -13.09 -1.68 -13.48
C LEU A 156 -12.28 -2.62 -12.59
N ASP A 157 -12.97 -3.53 -11.89
CA ASP A 157 -12.33 -4.67 -11.26
C ASP A 157 -12.31 -5.84 -12.25
N TYR A 158 -11.22 -5.92 -13.02
CA TYR A 158 -11.03 -6.93 -14.07
C TYR A 158 -10.89 -8.36 -13.54
N VAL A 159 -10.85 -8.56 -12.22
CA VAL A 159 -10.86 -9.90 -11.61
C VAL A 159 -12.27 -10.34 -11.25
N SER A 160 -13.13 -9.41 -10.80
CA SER A 160 -14.54 -9.69 -10.48
C SER A 160 -15.50 -9.03 -11.45
N MET A 161 -15.55 -9.58 -12.67
CA MET A 161 -16.31 -9.04 -13.80
C MET A 161 -17.82 -9.12 -13.54
N MET A 162 -18.35 -10.32 -13.32
CA MET A 162 -19.79 -10.54 -13.12
C MET A 162 -20.34 -9.78 -11.89
N CYS A 163 -19.57 -9.68 -10.80
CA CYS A 163 -20.03 -8.92 -9.62
C CYS A 163 -20.23 -7.43 -9.96
N ASN A 164 -19.37 -6.83 -10.78
CA ASN A 164 -19.52 -5.42 -11.15
C ASN A 164 -20.71 -5.21 -12.10
N GLU A 165 -20.92 -6.11 -13.07
CA GLU A 165 -22.12 -6.11 -13.93
C GLU A 165 -23.39 -6.22 -13.09
N HIS A 166 -23.34 -7.08 -12.07
CA HIS A 166 -24.45 -7.32 -11.16
C HIS A 166 -24.81 -6.06 -10.36
N ALA A 167 -23.83 -5.36 -9.80
CA ALA A 167 -24.05 -4.10 -9.08
C ALA A 167 -24.74 -3.04 -9.96
N PHE A 168 -24.28 -2.91 -11.21
CA PHE A 168 -24.83 -1.95 -12.16
C PHE A 168 -26.25 -2.33 -12.58
N SER A 169 -26.50 -3.63 -12.81
CA SER A 169 -27.82 -4.15 -13.18
C SER A 169 -28.83 -3.96 -12.06
N LEU A 170 -28.46 -4.23 -10.81
CA LEU A 170 -29.32 -4.00 -9.64
C LEU A 170 -29.66 -2.52 -9.45
N ALA A 171 -28.70 -1.61 -9.68
CA ALA A 171 -28.94 -0.18 -9.62
C ALA A 171 -30.00 0.27 -10.63
N ILE A 172 -29.91 -0.22 -11.87
CA ILE A 172 -30.88 0.09 -12.93
C ILE A 172 -32.24 -0.57 -12.64
N GLU A 173 -32.27 -1.82 -12.19
CA GLU A 173 -33.50 -2.54 -11.84
C GLU A 173 -34.26 -1.86 -10.70
N LYS A 174 -33.54 -1.33 -9.70
CA LYS A 174 -34.12 -0.56 -8.60
C LYS A 174 -34.75 0.76 -9.06
N LEU A 175 -34.16 1.44 -10.05
CA LEU A 175 -34.75 2.67 -10.63
C LEU A 175 -35.94 2.37 -11.53
N LEU A 176 -35.91 1.26 -12.26
CA LEU A 176 -37.02 0.81 -13.09
C LEU A 176 -38.19 0.25 -12.26
N GLY A 177 -37.93 -0.23 -11.04
CA GLY A 177 -38.94 -0.82 -10.16
C GLY A 177 -39.42 -2.19 -10.65
N ILE A 178 -38.51 -3.01 -11.21
CA ILE A 178 -38.87 -4.30 -11.82
C ILE A 178 -38.22 -5.46 -11.08
N GLU A 179 -38.95 -6.56 -11.01
CA GLU A 179 -38.46 -7.81 -10.45
C GLU A 179 -37.97 -8.76 -11.55
N VAL A 180 -36.77 -9.28 -11.35
CA VAL A 180 -36.12 -10.28 -12.21
C VAL A 180 -36.71 -11.67 -11.93
N PRO A 181 -36.89 -12.54 -12.96
CA PRO A 181 -37.38 -13.89 -12.76
C PRO A 181 -36.50 -14.74 -11.83
N PRO A 182 -37.07 -15.72 -11.11
CA PRO A 182 -36.36 -16.46 -10.07
C PRO A 182 -35.14 -17.20 -10.62
N ARG A 183 -35.25 -17.85 -11.78
CA ARG A 183 -34.11 -18.56 -12.40
C ARG A 183 -32.93 -17.62 -12.66
N ALA A 184 -33.17 -16.42 -13.18
CA ALA A 184 -32.10 -15.46 -13.43
C ALA A 184 -31.40 -14.99 -12.14
N LYS A 185 -32.16 -14.81 -11.05
CA LYS A 185 -31.57 -14.49 -9.73
C LYS A 185 -30.65 -15.62 -9.24
N TRP A 186 -31.05 -16.89 -9.38
CA TRP A 186 -30.19 -18.03 -9.03
C TRP A 186 -28.93 -18.12 -9.91
N ILE A 187 -29.06 -17.88 -11.23
CA ILE A 187 -27.92 -17.84 -12.16
C ILE A 187 -26.92 -16.76 -11.73
N ARG A 188 -27.41 -15.55 -11.42
CA ARG A 188 -26.55 -14.43 -11.01
C ARG A 188 -25.82 -14.69 -9.70
N VAL A 189 -26.49 -15.28 -8.70
CA VAL A 189 -25.85 -15.69 -7.44
C VAL A 189 -24.78 -16.75 -7.70
N LEU A 190 -25.08 -17.78 -8.50
CA LEU A 190 -24.13 -18.84 -8.86
C LEU A 190 -22.85 -18.27 -9.48
N PHE A 191 -22.99 -17.42 -10.52
CA PHE A 191 -21.83 -16.80 -11.18
C PHE A 191 -21.13 -15.76 -10.30
N SER A 192 -21.86 -15.06 -9.41
CA SER A 192 -21.26 -14.14 -8.45
C SER A 192 -20.35 -14.87 -7.46
N GLU A 193 -20.75 -16.05 -6.98
CA GLU A 193 -19.91 -16.86 -6.07
C GLU A 193 -18.75 -17.56 -6.80
N LEU A 194 -18.93 -18.01 -8.05
CA LEU A 194 -17.79 -18.46 -8.88
C LEU A 194 -16.76 -17.35 -9.08
N THR A 195 -17.24 -16.14 -9.35
CA THR A 195 -16.39 -14.94 -9.49
C THR A 195 -15.73 -14.56 -8.15
N ARG A 196 -16.38 -14.83 -7.01
CA ARG A 196 -15.79 -14.65 -5.68
C ARG A 196 -14.62 -15.59 -5.44
N ILE A 197 -14.78 -16.88 -5.73
CA ILE A 197 -13.68 -17.85 -5.66
C ILE A 197 -12.53 -17.40 -6.56
N GLN A 198 -12.83 -17.00 -7.80
CA GLN A 198 -11.81 -16.52 -8.73
C GLN A 198 -11.02 -15.32 -8.20
N ASN A 199 -11.69 -14.36 -7.54
CA ASN A 199 -11.03 -13.19 -6.98
C ASN A 199 -10.20 -13.54 -5.74
N HIS A 200 -10.69 -14.41 -4.85
CA HIS A 200 -9.91 -14.88 -3.71
C HIS A 200 -8.69 -15.71 -4.12
N ILE A 201 -8.81 -16.57 -5.14
CA ILE A 201 -7.67 -17.28 -5.73
C ILE A 201 -6.60 -16.28 -6.15
N MET A 202 -6.98 -15.27 -6.95
CA MET A 202 -6.05 -14.24 -7.39
C MET A 202 -5.44 -13.50 -6.19
N GLY A 203 -6.28 -12.99 -5.29
CA GLY A 203 -5.84 -12.17 -4.16
C GLY A 203 -4.98 -12.91 -3.13
N VAL A 204 -5.19 -14.21 -2.92
CA VAL A 204 -4.36 -15.03 -2.02
C VAL A 204 -3.05 -15.42 -2.70
N THR A 205 -3.10 -15.88 -3.95
CA THR A 205 -1.90 -16.40 -4.63
C THR A 205 -0.94 -15.31 -5.07
N THR A 206 -1.41 -14.15 -5.50
CA THR A 206 -0.53 -13.03 -5.83
C THR A 206 0.12 -12.46 -4.58
N HIS A 207 -0.63 -12.40 -3.47
CA HIS A 207 -0.08 -12.04 -2.16
C HIS A 207 0.98 -13.06 -1.70
N ALA A 208 0.74 -14.35 -1.91
CA ALA A 208 1.74 -15.38 -1.64
C ALA A 208 3.01 -15.21 -2.49
N LEU A 209 2.84 -14.90 -3.79
CA LEU A 209 3.94 -14.64 -4.72
C LEU A 209 4.78 -13.43 -4.29
N ASP A 210 4.13 -12.34 -3.87
CA ASP A 210 4.81 -11.11 -3.43
C ASP A 210 5.62 -11.33 -2.13
N VAL A 211 5.13 -12.18 -1.22
CA VAL A 211 5.89 -12.57 -0.02
C VAL A 211 7.03 -13.53 -0.36
N GLY A 212 6.92 -14.30 -1.45
CA GLY A 212 7.96 -15.16 -2.01
C GLY A 212 7.56 -16.62 -2.28
N ALA A 213 6.33 -17.02 -1.95
CA ALA A 213 5.81 -18.36 -2.19
C ALA A 213 5.25 -18.50 -3.63
N MET A 214 6.07 -19.02 -4.55
CA MET A 214 5.70 -19.12 -5.96
C MET A 214 4.80 -20.31 -6.32
N THR A 215 4.87 -21.43 -5.59
CA THR A 215 4.18 -22.67 -5.96
C THR A 215 2.65 -22.59 -5.90
N PRO A 216 2.00 -21.97 -4.88
CA PRO A 216 0.53 -21.94 -4.80
C PRO A 216 -0.10 -21.17 -5.96
N PHE A 217 0.62 -20.21 -6.54
CA PHE A 217 0.19 -19.45 -7.70
C PHE A 217 -0.11 -20.33 -8.90
N PHE A 218 0.81 -21.25 -9.25
CA PHE A 218 0.63 -22.13 -10.40
C PHE A 218 -0.49 -23.16 -10.18
N TRP A 219 -0.62 -23.70 -8.96
CA TRP A 219 -1.66 -24.69 -8.65
C TRP A 219 -3.06 -24.11 -8.75
N MET A 220 -3.29 -22.94 -8.15
CA MET A 220 -4.63 -22.36 -8.18
C MET A 220 -4.97 -21.67 -9.49
N PHE A 221 -3.96 -21.30 -10.30
CA PHE A 221 -4.23 -20.79 -11.64
C PHE A 221 -4.72 -21.88 -12.59
N GLU A 222 -4.39 -23.16 -12.36
CA GLU A 222 -5.03 -24.30 -13.05
C GLU A 222 -6.55 -24.32 -12.77
N GLU A 223 -6.95 -24.17 -11.51
CA GLU A 223 -8.36 -24.13 -11.12
C GLU A 223 -9.06 -22.86 -11.63
N ARG A 224 -8.34 -21.73 -11.65
CA ARG A 224 -8.84 -20.48 -12.24
C ARG A 224 -9.08 -20.60 -13.75
N GLU A 225 -8.28 -21.39 -14.45
CA GLU A 225 -8.47 -21.65 -15.88
C GLU A 225 -9.78 -22.43 -16.14
N LYS A 226 -10.09 -23.42 -15.30
CA LYS A 226 -11.37 -24.16 -15.37
C LYS A 226 -12.57 -23.24 -15.16
N LEU A 227 -12.46 -22.29 -14.22
CA LEU A 227 -13.49 -21.26 -14.02
C LEU A 227 -13.65 -20.32 -15.22
N PHE A 228 -12.56 -20.01 -15.94
CA PHE A 228 -12.63 -19.25 -17.19
C PHE A 228 -13.31 -20.03 -18.31
N GLU A 229 -13.16 -21.35 -18.35
CA GLU A 229 -13.87 -22.20 -19.30
C GLU A 229 -15.39 -22.13 -19.06
N PHE A 230 -15.86 -22.13 -17.81
CA PHE A 230 -17.28 -21.94 -17.50
C PHE A 230 -17.79 -20.58 -17.96
N SER A 231 -17.02 -19.51 -17.74
CA SER A 231 -17.37 -18.16 -18.20
C SER A 231 -17.42 -18.09 -19.73
N GLU A 232 -16.48 -18.76 -20.42
CA GLU A 232 -16.42 -18.84 -21.87
C GLU A 232 -17.60 -19.62 -22.47
N ARG A 233 -17.98 -20.76 -21.88
CA ARG A 233 -19.13 -21.54 -22.37
C ARG A 233 -20.45 -20.78 -22.26
N VAL A 234 -20.57 -19.91 -21.26
CA VAL A 234 -21.79 -19.15 -20.97
C VAL A 234 -21.88 -17.88 -21.80
N SER A 235 -20.77 -17.17 -21.96
CA SER A 235 -20.76 -15.84 -22.57
C SER A 235 -20.04 -15.77 -23.93
N GLY A 236 -19.25 -16.78 -24.27
CA GLY A 236 -18.31 -16.78 -25.39
C GLY A 236 -17.01 -16.02 -25.12
N ALA A 237 -16.84 -15.42 -23.93
CA ALA A 237 -15.63 -14.70 -23.54
C ALA A 237 -15.09 -15.23 -22.21
N ARG A 238 -13.75 -15.30 -22.11
CA ARG A 238 -13.09 -15.84 -20.91
C ARG A 238 -13.16 -14.90 -19.70
N MET A 239 -12.91 -13.60 -19.89
CA MET A 239 -12.95 -12.61 -18.79
C MET A 239 -14.15 -11.67 -18.92
N HIS A 240 -14.16 -10.79 -19.92
CA HIS A 240 -15.21 -9.78 -20.06
C HIS A 240 -16.45 -10.38 -20.71
N ALA A 241 -17.40 -10.84 -19.89
CA ALA A 241 -18.53 -11.67 -20.30
C ALA A 241 -19.73 -10.88 -20.83
N ASN A 242 -20.01 -9.68 -20.31
CA ASN A 242 -21.25 -8.92 -20.60
C ASN A 242 -22.50 -9.82 -20.50
N TYR A 243 -22.58 -10.59 -19.41
CA TYR A 243 -23.56 -11.67 -19.26
C TYR A 243 -24.73 -11.24 -18.38
N ILE A 244 -24.45 -10.64 -17.23
CA ILE A 244 -25.47 -10.06 -16.35
C ILE A 244 -25.86 -8.71 -16.94
N ARG A 245 -27.15 -8.55 -17.23
CA ARG A 245 -27.69 -7.33 -17.84
C ARG A 245 -28.87 -6.82 -17.04
N PRO A 246 -29.20 -5.52 -17.13
CA PRO A 246 -30.43 -4.99 -16.57
C PRO A 246 -31.61 -5.79 -17.13
N GLY A 247 -32.39 -6.37 -16.23
CA GLY A 247 -33.55 -7.20 -16.55
C GLY A 247 -33.29 -8.72 -16.61
N GLY A 248 -32.19 -9.18 -16.05
CA GLY A 248 -31.87 -10.60 -15.88
C GLY A 248 -30.49 -10.95 -16.43
N VAL A 249 -30.46 -11.94 -17.30
CA VAL A 249 -29.21 -12.48 -17.86
C VAL A 249 -29.31 -12.59 -19.38
N ALA A 250 -28.18 -12.45 -20.07
CA ALA A 250 -28.14 -12.36 -21.53
C ALA A 250 -28.65 -13.64 -22.24
N TRP A 251 -28.20 -14.81 -21.77
CA TRP A 251 -28.57 -16.13 -22.29
C TRP A 251 -28.72 -17.13 -21.14
N ASP A 252 -29.51 -18.18 -21.35
CA ASP A 252 -29.54 -19.29 -20.38
C ASP A 252 -28.24 -20.09 -20.42
N MET A 253 -27.99 -20.87 -19.37
CA MET A 253 -26.83 -21.77 -19.32
C MET A 253 -26.95 -22.88 -20.37
N PRO A 254 -25.83 -23.24 -21.04
CA PRO A 254 -25.83 -24.37 -21.96
C PRO A 254 -26.08 -25.69 -21.23
N LEU A 255 -26.65 -26.65 -21.96
CA LEU A 255 -26.92 -28.01 -21.44
C LEU A 255 -25.62 -28.69 -21.01
N GLY A 256 -25.64 -29.34 -19.85
CA GLY A 256 -24.48 -30.04 -19.25
C GLY A 256 -23.56 -29.18 -18.39
N LEU A 257 -23.69 -27.84 -18.41
CA LEU A 257 -22.80 -26.97 -17.62
C LEU A 257 -22.95 -27.16 -16.11
N MET A 258 -24.17 -27.44 -15.62
CA MET A 258 -24.42 -27.66 -14.20
C MET A 258 -23.64 -28.88 -13.67
N ASP A 259 -23.59 -29.95 -14.45
CA ASP A 259 -22.89 -31.19 -14.10
C ASP A 259 -21.38 -30.95 -14.03
N ASP A 260 -20.83 -30.19 -14.99
CA ASP A 260 -19.41 -29.84 -14.99
C ASP A 260 -19.01 -28.94 -13.81
N ILE A 261 -19.87 -27.97 -13.44
CA ILE A 261 -19.65 -27.13 -12.25
C ILE A 261 -19.69 -28.00 -10.99
N TYR A 262 -20.60 -28.97 -10.91
CA TYR A 262 -20.71 -29.89 -9.80
C TYR A 262 -19.45 -30.77 -9.65
N ASP A 263 -18.98 -31.35 -10.75
CA ASP A 263 -17.75 -32.16 -10.78
C ASP A 263 -16.50 -31.37 -10.35
N TRP A 264 -16.45 -30.08 -10.72
CA TRP A 264 -15.40 -29.18 -10.27
C TRP A 264 -15.54 -28.86 -8.77
N ALA A 265 -16.76 -28.53 -8.31
CA ALA A 265 -17.03 -28.17 -6.92
C ALA A 265 -16.70 -29.30 -5.93
N ILE A 266 -16.83 -30.58 -6.32
CA ILE A 266 -16.42 -31.73 -5.48
C ILE A 266 -14.90 -31.81 -5.32
N LYS A 267 -14.13 -31.49 -6.36
CA LYS A 267 -12.66 -31.64 -6.38
C LYS A 267 -11.95 -30.44 -5.77
N PHE A 268 -12.53 -29.25 -5.86
CA PHE A 268 -11.91 -28.01 -5.43
C PHE A 268 -11.54 -27.94 -3.93
N PRO A 269 -12.32 -28.49 -2.97
CA PRO A 269 -11.92 -28.56 -1.56
C PRO A 269 -10.55 -29.20 -1.34
N GLN A 270 -10.24 -30.30 -2.03
CA GLN A 270 -8.93 -30.95 -1.94
C GLN A 270 -7.79 -30.03 -2.40
N ARG A 271 -8.04 -29.19 -3.42
CA ARG A 271 -7.07 -28.20 -3.91
C ARG A 271 -6.89 -27.06 -2.90
N LEU A 272 -7.97 -26.59 -2.28
CA LEU A 272 -7.91 -25.61 -1.21
C LEU A 272 -7.11 -26.12 -0.02
N ASP A 273 -7.33 -27.37 0.41
CA ASP A 273 -6.61 -27.96 1.52
C ASP A 273 -5.11 -28.07 1.21
N SER A 274 -4.74 -28.46 -0.02
CA SER A 274 -3.33 -28.47 -0.44
C SER A 274 -2.67 -27.08 -0.45
N LEU A 275 -3.44 -26.01 -0.66
CA LEU A 275 -2.95 -24.63 -0.55
C LEU A 275 -2.77 -24.25 0.92
N GLN A 276 -3.70 -24.63 1.79
CA GLN A 276 -3.61 -24.39 3.23
C GLN A 276 -2.42 -25.12 3.85
N ASP A 277 -2.19 -26.38 3.50
CA ASP A 277 -1.06 -27.16 4.02
C ASP A 277 0.29 -26.45 3.82
N VAL A 278 0.46 -25.76 2.69
CA VAL A 278 1.69 -25.04 2.36
C VAL A 278 1.78 -23.68 3.06
N LEU A 279 0.65 -22.98 3.25
CA LEU A 279 0.63 -21.60 3.74
C LEU A 279 0.28 -21.50 5.22
N ASP A 280 -0.83 -22.10 5.66
CA ASP A 280 -1.43 -21.91 6.99
C ASP A 280 -0.48 -22.28 8.12
N GLU A 281 0.19 -23.43 8.04
CA GLU A 281 1.11 -23.90 9.09
C GLU A 281 2.54 -23.38 8.94
N SER A 282 2.87 -22.79 7.80
CA SER A 282 4.24 -22.38 7.53
C SER A 282 4.67 -21.24 8.46
N ARG A 283 5.76 -21.47 9.20
CA ARG A 283 6.30 -20.47 10.13
C ARG A 283 6.66 -19.16 9.42
N ILE A 284 7.20 -19.24 8.21
CA ILE A 284 7.61 -18.07 7.42
C ILE A 284 6.38 -17.21 7.09
N TRP A 285 5.26 -17.82 6.67
CA TRP A 285 4.04 -17.10 6.36
C TRP A 285 3.45 -16.42 7.59
N LYS A 286 3.37 -17.14 8.73
CA LYS A 286 2.89 -16.57 10.00
C LYS A 286 3.74 -15.39 10.44
N THR A 287 5.06 -15.52 10.50
CA THR A 287 5.97 -14.43 10.90
C THR A 287 5.84 -13.20 10.00
N ARG A 288 5.42 -13.38 8.74
CA ARG A 288 5.31 -12.30 7.75
C ARG A 288 3.95 -11.64 7.69
N LEU A 289 2.94 -12.15 8.40
CA LEU A 289 1.57 -11.63 8.35
C LEU A 289 0.98 -11.35 9.72
N GLN A 290 1.39 -12.11 10.73
CA GLN A 290 0.99 -11.87 12.11
C GLN A 290 1.52 -10.52 12.58
N ASP A 291 0.66 -9.77 13.24
CA ASP A 291 0.94 -8.44 13.79
C ASP A 291 1.35 -7.37 12.74
N ILE A 292 1.13 -7.65 11.44
CA ILE A 292 1.35 -6.67 10.37
C ILE A 292 0.03 -6.02 9.97
N GLY A 293 0.06 -4.68 9.89
CA GLY A 293 -1.04 -3.89 9.37
C GLY A 293 -2.30 -3.97 10.21
N ILE A 294 -2.15 -3.97 11.54
CA ILE A 294 -3.27 -4.04 12.50
C ILE A 294 -4.20 -2.84 12.30
N VAL A 295 -5.49 -3.11 12.18
CA VAL A 295 -6.52 -2.08 12.05
C VAL A 295 -7.53 -2.27 13.18
N SER A 296 -7.78 -1.20 13.95
CA SER A 296 -8.80 -1.22 14.99
C SER A 296 -10.20 -1.20 14.37
N ALA A 297 -11.19 -1.77 15.07
CA ALA A 297 -12.58 -1.75 14.62
C ALA A 297 -13.12 -0.31 14.44
N ALA A 298 -12.74 0.62 15.32
CA ALA A 298 -13.17 2.02 15.23
C ALA A 298 -12.56 2.73 14.02
N ASP A 299 -11.27 2.51 13.77
CA ASP A 299 -10.58 3.11 12.62
C ASP A 299 -11.07 2.52 11.30
N ALA A 300 -11.34 1.22 11.24
CA ALA A 300 -11.93 0.58 10.06
C ALA A 300 -13.25 1.25 9.63
N LEU A 301 -14.11 1.59 10.60
CA LEU A 301 -15.37 2.30 10.33
C LEU A 301 -15.14 3.76 9.91
N ASN A 302 -14.29 4.48 10.63
CA ASN A 302 -13.99 5.89 10.34
C ASN A 302 -13.35 6.08 8.96
N TRP A 303 -12.53 5.12 8.54
CA TRP A 303 -11.86 5.12 7.23
C TRP A 303 -12.74 4.60 6.10
N GLY A 304 -13.94 4.08 6.41
CA GLY A 304 -14.87 3.54 5.42
C GLY A 304 -14.39 2.25 4.77
N PHE A 305 -13.63 1.42 5.50
CA PHE A 305 -13.25 0.09 5.04
C PHE A 305 -14.47 -0.82 4.94
N SER A 306 -14.38 -1.85 4.10
CA SER A 306 -15.45 -2.79 3.81
C SER A 306 -14.91 -4.19 3.51
N GLY A 307 -15.79 -5.19 3.58
CA GLY A 307 -15.48 -6.59 3.28
C GLY A 307 -14.46 -7.23 4.23
N PRO A 308 -13.44 -7.95 3.69
CA PRO A 308 -12.46 -8.64 4.52
C PRO A 308 -11.67 -7.73 5.48
N MET A 309 -11.50 -6.44 5.14
CA MET A 309 -10.82 -5.48 6.02
C MET A 309 -11.65 -5.16 7.28
N LEU A 310 -12.96 -5.02 7.13
CA LEU A 310 -13.88 -4.80 8.26
C LEU A 310 -14.02 -6.06 9.11
N ARG A 311 -14.21 -7.21 8.45
CA ARG A 311 -14.36 -8.52 9.10
C ARG A 311 -13.09 -8.97 9.83
N GLY A 312 -11.92 -8.68 9.27
CA GLY A 312 -10.64 -8.96 9.93
C GLY A 312 -10.51 -8.23 11.27
N SER A 313 -11.05 -7.01 11.37
CA SER A 313 -11.01 -6.17 12.56
C SER A 313 -12.07 -6.53 13.62
N GLY A 314 -12.82 -7.62 13.43
CA GLY A 314 -13.81 -8.13 14.39
C GLY A 314 -15.24 -7.63 14.19
N ILE A 315 -15.52 -6.82 13.17
CA ILE A 315 -16.86 -6.30 12.91
C ILE A 315 -17.66 -7.29 12.07
N LYS A 316 -18.82 -7.71 12.59
CA LYS A 316 -19.76 -8.62 11.93
C LYS A 316 -20.60 -7.88 10.89
N TRP A 317 -20.02 -7.62 9.72
CA TRP A 317 -20.69 -6.92 8.62
C TRP A 317 -20.48 -7.64 7.28
N ASP A 318 -21.57 -8.02 6.62
CA ASP A 318 -21.61 -8.55 5.25
C ASP A 318 -22.97 -8.16 4.65
N ILE A 319 -22.95 -7.47 3.51
CA ILE A 319 -24.17 -6.97 2.85
C ILE A 319 -25.10 -8.13 2.49
N ARG A 320 -24.56 -9.31 2.14
CA ARG A 320 -25.38 -10.47 1.75
C ARG A 320 -26.25 -11.01 2.88
N LYS A 321 -25.91 -10.72 4.14
CA LYS A 321 -26.71 -11.10 5.33
C LYS A 321 -27.50 -9.93 5.90
N THR A 322 -26.93 -8.72 5.92
CA THR A 322 -27.57 -7.56 6.56
C THR A 322 -28.57 -6.87 5.63
N GLN A 323 -28.24 -6.77 4.35
CA GLN A 323 -29.07 -6.17 3.29
C GLN A 323 -29.09 -7.12 2.10
N PRO A 324 -29.74 -8.29 2.28
CA PRO A 324 -29.75 -9.33 1.27
C PRO A 324 -30.35 -8.83 -0.03
N TYR A 325 -29.71 -9.22 -1.14
CA TYR A 325 -30.20 -9.00 -2.48
C TYR A 325 -30.41 -10.34 -3.19
N GLU A 326 -31.29 -10.34 -4.18
CA GLU A 326 -31.65 -11.52 -4.97
C GLU A 326 -32.12 -12.73 -4.15
N VAL A 327 -31.24 -13.72 -3.94
CA VAL A 327 -31.57 -15.02 -3.32
C VAL A 327 -30.65 -15.36 -2.14
N TYR A 328 -29.83 -14.40 -1.70
CA TYR A 328 -28.92 -14.63 -0.56
C TYR A 328 -29.65 -14.98 0.75
N ASP A 329 -30.94 -14.66 0.86
CA ASP A 329 -31.82 -15.05 1.98
C ASP A 329 -32.17 -16.54 2.03
N GLN A 330 -32.14 -17.23 0.89
CA GLN A 330 -32.57 -18.62 0.78
C GLN A 330 -31.40 -19.62 0.84
N VAL A 331 -30.17 -19.11 0.91
CA VAL A 331 -28.94 -19.88 1.00
C VAL A 331 -28.33 -19.78 2.39
N GLU A 332 -27.88 -20.92 2.89
CA GLU A 332 -27.29 -21.05 4.20
C GLU A 332 -25.76 -21.01 4.07
N PHE A 333 -25.15 -20.03 4.71
CA PHE A 333 -23.70 -19.85 4.76
C PHE A 333 -23.33 -19.03 5.99
N ASP A 334 -22.10 -19.22 6.45
CA ASP A 334 -21.53 -18.49 7.58
C ASP A 334 -20.57 -17.41 7.10
N VAL A 335 -20.45 -16.34 7.89
CA VAL A 335 -19.54 -15.23 7.60
C VAL A 335 -18.34 -15.34 8.53
N PRO A 336 -17.11 -15.52 8.01
CA PRO A 336 -15.91 -15.58 8.83
C PRO A 336 -15.53 -14.19 9.35
N VAL A 337 -15.06 -14.13 10.61
CA VAL A 337 -14.73 -12.88 11.31
C VAL A 337 -13.41 -13.07 12.04
N GLY A 338 -12.50 -12.11 11.87
CA GLY A 338 -11.18 -12.08 12.52
C GLY A 338 -11.25 -11.52 13.92
N THR A 339 -10.13 -11.60 14.65
CA THR A 339 -10.07 -11.14 16.05
C THR A 339 -9.06 -10.03 16.25
N LYS A 340 -7.90 -10.12 15.60
CA LYS A 340 -6.77 -9.19 15.80
C LYS A 340 -6.75 -8.05 14.79
N GLY A 341 -7.35 -8.24 13.61
CA GLY A 341 -7.29 -7.24 12.53
C GLY A 341 -5.98 -7.24 11.74
N ASP A 342 -5.15 -8.26 11.90
CA ASP A 342 -3.88 -8.40 11.18
C ASP A 342 -4.08 -8.94 9.74
N CYS A 343 -2.99 -8.96 8.97
CA CYS A 343 -3.01 -9.51 7.62
C CYS A 343 -3.28 -11.02 7.59
N TYR A 344 -2.92 -11.75 8.66
CA TYR A 344 -3.13 -13.20 8.76
C TYR A 344 -4.62 -13.54 8.91
N ASP A 345 -5.36 -12.85 9.78
CA ASP A 345 -6.81 -13.03 9.94
C ASP A 345 -7.54 -12.72 8.62
N ARG A 346 -7.12 -11.69 7.88
CA ARG A 346 -7.70 -11.36 6.56
C ARG A 346 -7.43 -12.44 5.51
N TYR A 347 -6.27 -13.08 5.59
CA TYR A 347 -5.94 -14.21 4.74
C TYR A 347 -6.84 -15.41 5.04
N LEU A 348 -6.98 -15.78 6.32
CA LEU A 348 -7.86 -16.88 6.75
C LEU A 348 -9.31 -16.64 6.34
N ILE A 349 -9.82 -15.41 6.54
CA ILE A 349 -11.16 -14.99 6.10
C ILE A 349 -11.37 -15.27 4.61
N ARG A 350 -10.40 -14.93 3.75
CA ARG A 350 -10.52 -15.17 2.30
C ARG A 350 -10.54 -16.67 1.97
N VAL A 351 -9.80 -17.49 2.71
CA VAL A 351 -9.80 -18.94 2.49
C VAL A 351 -11.10 -19.57 2.97
N GLU A 352 -11.61 -19.15 4.13
CA GLU A 352 -12.92 -19.58 4.63
C GLU A 352 -14.06 -19.10 3.72
N GLU A 353 -13.99 -17.88 3.18
CA GLU A 353 -14.94 -17.39 2.18
C GLU A 353 -14.97 -18.26 0.92
N MET A 354 -13.83 -18.81 0.47
CA MET A 354 -13.83 -19.76 -0.65
C MET A 354 -14.62 -21.04 -0.31
N ARG A 355 -14.50 -21.56 0.91
CA ARG A 355 -15.29 -22.73 1.37
C ARG A 355 -16.78 -22.41 1.46
N GLN A 356 -17.13 -21.25 1.99
CA GLN A 356 -18.53 -20.80 2.08
C GLN A 356 -19.13 -20.56 0.68
N SER A 357 -18.34 -20.01 -0.25
CA SER A 357 -18.75 -19.85 -1.65
C SER A 357 -19.07 -21.19 -2.31
N LEU A 358 -18.26 -22.23 -2.06
CA LEU A 358 -18.55 -23.59 -2.54
C LEU A 358 -19.86 -24.15 -1.96
N ALA A 359 -20.11 -23.94 -0.67
CA ALA A 359 -21.36 -24.37 -0.04
C ALA A 359 -22.57 -23.69 -0.70
N ILE A 360 -22.48 -22.39 -1.01
CA ILE A 360 -23.52 -21.67 -1.74
C ILE A 360 -23.68 -22.24 -3.16
N ILE A 361 -22.59 -22.48 -3.89
CA ILE A 361 -22.63 -23.06 -5.25
C ILE A 361 -23.37 -24.41 -5.25
N LEU A 362 -23.04 -25.32 -4.33
CA LEU A 362 -23.71 -26.62 -4.21
C LEU A 362 -25.21 -26.47 -3.90
N GLN A 363 -25.58 -25.53 -3.03
CA GLN A 363 -26.99 -25.25 -2.74
C GLN A 363 -27.72 -24.65 -3.94
N CYS A 364 -27.08 -23.74 -4.69
CA CYS A 364 -27.65 -23.16 -5.91
C CYS A 364 -27.90 -24.21 -6.98
N LEU A 365 -26.97 -25.16 -7.18
CA LEU A 365 -27.14 -26.26 -8.12
C LEU A 365 -28.33 -27.15 -7.74
N ASN A 366 -28.50 -27.46 -6.46
CA ASN A 366 -29.61 -28.30 -5.97
C ASN A 366 -30.98 -27.60 -6.00
N LYS A 367 -31.02 -26.28 -5.78
CA LYS A 367 -32.27 -25.49 -5.67
C LYS A 367 -32.64 -24.77 -6.98
N MET A 368 -31.98 -25.07 -8.09
CA MET A 368 -32.15 -24.34 -9.34
C MET A 368 -33.56 -24.50 -9.93
N PRO A 369 -34.36 -23.42 -10.07
CA PRO A 369 -35.68 -23.53 -10.66
C PRO A 369 -35.61 -23.55 -12.19
N ALA A 370 -36.57 -24.25 -12.80
CA ALA A 370 -36.90 -24.05 -14.21
C ALA A 370 -37.61 -22.69 -14.39
N GLY A 371 -37.46 -22.05 -15.55
CA GLY A 371 -38.14 -20.80 -15.85
C GLY A 371 -37.40 -19.93 -16.86
N GLU A 372 -37.92 -18.73 -17.06
CA GLU A 372 -37.30 -17.74 -17.95
C GLU A 372 -36.12 -17.04 -17.27
N VAL A 373 -35.16 -16.63 -18.09
CA VAL A 373 -33.90 -16.00 -17.67
C VAL A 373 -33.94 -14.46 -17.83
N LYS A 374 -35.01 -13.98 -18.46
CA LYS A 374 -35.25 -12.59 -18.81
C LYS A 374 -36.64 -12.20 -18.36
N ILE A 375 -36.84 -10.92 -18.08
CA ILE A 375 -38.17 -10.40 -17.82
C ILE A 375 -38.99 -10.39 -19.12
N ASP A 376 -40.29 -10.62 -18.99
CA ASP A 376 -41.25 -10.69 -20.10
C ASP A 376 -41.50 -9.32 -20.77
N ASP A 377 -41.03 -8.22 -20.18
CA ASP A 377 -41.16 -6.88 -20.74
C ASP A 377 -40.14 -6.63 -21.87
N ARG A 378 -40.64 -6.70 -23.10
CA ARG A 378 -39.85 -6.50 -24.33
C ARG A 378 -39.40 -5.05 -24.55
N LYS A 379 -39.85 -4.08 -23.75
CA LYS A 379 -39.35 -2.69 -23.81
C LYS A 379 -37.95 -2.54 -23.20
N ILE A 380 -37.61 -3.42 -22.26
CA ILE A 380 -36.40 -3.33 -21.44
C ILE A 380 -35.43 -4.44 -21.80
N VAL A 381 -35.96 -5.61 -22.18
CA VAL A 381 -35.14 -6.73 -22.62
C VAL A 381 -35.42 -7.01 -24.11
N PRO A 382 -34.39 -7.22 -24.94
CA PRO A 382 -34.62 -7.54 -26.34
C PRO A 382 -35.33 -8.90 -26.47
N PRO A 383 -36.31 -9.03 -27.41
CA PRO A 383 -37.03 -10.27 -27.63
C PRO A 383 -36.12 -11.37 -28.19
N SER A 384 -36.63 -12.60 -28.16
CA SER A 384 -35.90 -13.73 -28.76
C SER A 384 -35.76 -13.56 -30.28
N ARG A 385 -34.72 -14.16 -30.87
CA ARG A 385 -34.50 -14.09 -32.32
C ARG A 385 -35.58 -14.78 -33.15
N ALA A 386 -36.27 -15.76 -32.57
CA ALA A 386 -37.39 -16.44 -33.23
C ALA A 386 -38.59 -15.48 -33.30
N GLU A 387 -39.05 -14.98 -32.15
CA GLU A 387 -40.19 -14.05 -32.07
C GLU A 387 -39.97 -12.76 -32.88
N MET A 388 -38.73 -12.25 -32.92
CA MET A 388 -38.37 -11.04 -33.67
C MET A 388 -38.56 -11.19 -35.18
N LYS A 389 -38.43 -12.41 -35.73
CA LYS A 389 -38.62 -12.66 -37.16
C LYS A 389 -40.08 -12.85 -37.55
N ASP A 390 -40.90 -13.31 -36.60
CA ASP A 390 -42.29 -13.66 -36.86
C ASP A 390 -43.27 -12.51 -36.50
N SER A 391 -42.98 -11.76 -35.43
CA SER A 391 -43.88 -10.71 -34.91
C SER A 391 -43.35 -9.31 -35.19
N MET A 392 -44.27 -8.43 -35.62
CA MET A 392 -43.93 -7.04 -35.96
C MET A 392 -43.59 -6.24 -34.70
N GLU A 393 -44.30 -6.45 -33.59
CA GLU A 393 -44.04 -5.76 -32.33
C GLU A 393 -42.64 -6.08 -31.78
N ALA A 394 -42.22 -7.35 -31.82
CA ALA A 394 -40.89 -7.73 -31.37
C ALA A 394 -39.80 -7.10 -32.24
N LEU A 395 -40.02 -6.97 -33.55
CA LEU A 395 -39.07 -6.30 -34.44
C LEU A 395 -38.96 -4.80 -34.09
N ILE A 396 -40.08 -4.12 -33.81
CA ILE A 396 -40.09 -2.71 -33.37
C ILE A 396 -39.33 -2.55 -32.06
N HIS A 397 -39.61 -3.41 -31.07
CA HIS A 397 -38.94 -3.37 -29.76
C HIS A 397 -37.44 -3.64 -29.90
N HIS A 398 -37.04 -4.64 -30.68
CA HIS A 398 -35.64 -4.92 -30.97
C HIS A 398 -34.95 -3.71 -31.63
N PHE A 399 -35.57 -3.10 -32.64
CA PHE A 399 -35.02 -1.94 -33.33
C PHE A 399 -34.83 -0.74 -32.40
N LYS A 400 -35.85 -0.39 -31.60
CA LYS A 400 -35.77 0.72 -30.62
C LYS A 400 -34.75 0.45 -29.51
N PHE A 401 -34.71 -0.77 -28.98
CA PHE A 401 -33.77 -1.14 -27.92
C PHE A 401 -32.30 -0.95 -28.32
N PHE A 402 -31.93 -1.31 -29.55
CA PHE A 402 -30.53 -1.19 -29.99
C PHE A 402 -30.16 0.19 -30.54
N THR A 403 -31.13 1.00 -30.97
CA THR A 403 -30.89 2.35 -31.50
C THR A 403 -30.98 3.42 -30.42
N GLU A 404 -32.11 3.50 -29.71
CA GLU A 404 -32.38 4.51 -28.68
C GLU A 404 -31.98 4.03 -27.28
N GLY A 405 -32.16 2.74 -27.00
CA GLY A 405 -32.08 2.17 -25.65
C GLY A 405 -33.40 2.30 -24.89
N PHE A 406 -33.50 1.66 -23.73
CA PHE A 406 -34.64 1.83 -22.83
C PHE A 406 -34.46 3.09 -21.98
N GLN A 407 -35.56 3.79 -21.72
CA GLN A 407 -35.61 4.98 -20.88
C GLN A 407 -35.76 4.56 -19.42
N VAL A 408 -35.01 5.18 -18.52
CA VAL A 408 -35.09 4.92 -17.08
C VAL A 408 -35.76 6.12 -16.40
N PRO A 409 -36.76 5.91 -15.52
CA PRO A 409 -37.43 7.00 -14.80
C PRO A 409 -36.44 7.92 -14.08
N PRO A 410 -36.69 9.24 -14.04
CA PRO A 410 -35.80 10.18 -13.37
C PRO A 410 -35.71 9.88 -11.87
N GLY A 411 -34.49 9.76 -11.37
CA GLY A 411 -34.23 9.40 -9.98
C GLY A 411 -32.75 9.20 -9.69
N ALA A 412 -32.43 9.10 -8.40
CA ALA A 412 -31.09 8.78 -7.92
C ALA A 412 -31.15 7.54 -7.01
N CYS A 413 -30.27 6.58 -7.24
CA CYS A 413 -30.15 5.40 -6.39
C CYS A 413 -28.68 5.13 -6.03
N TYR A 414 -28.47 4.64 -4.82
CA TYR A 414 -27.23 3.98 -4.42
C TYR A 414 -27.57 2.51 -4.14
N VAL A 415 -26.87 1.60 -4.82
CA VAL A 415 -26.96 0.16 -4.56
C VAL A 415 -25.57 -0.38 -4.24
N PRO A 416 -25.34 -0.80 -2.99
CA PRO A 416 -24.14 -1.53 -2.62
C PRO A 416 -24.33 -3.04 -2.82
N ILE A 417 -23.28 -3.72 -3.27
CA ILE A 417 -23.18 -5.18 -3.27
C ILE A 417 -21.92 -5.60 -2.52
N GLU A 418 -21.90 -6.84 -2.03
CA GLU A 418 -20.69 -7.41 -1.44
C GLU A 418 -19.81 -8.00 -2.56
N ALA A 419 -18.96 -7.18 -3.19
CA ALA A 419 -17.92 -7.72 -4.07
C ALA A 419 -16.86 -8.47 -3.23
N PRO A 420 -16.03 -9.35 -3.83
CA PRO A 420 -15.04 -10.12 -3.08
C PRO A 420 -13.96 -9.26 -2.39
N LYS A 421 -13.78 -8.01 -2.87
CA LYS A 421 -12.90 -7.01 -2.25
C LYS A 421 -13.59 -6.20 -1.15
N GLY A 422 -14.91 -6.29 -1.02
CA GLY A 422 -15.76 -5.56 -0.09
C GLY A 422 -16.92 -4.84 -0.79
N GLU A 423 -17.50 -3.86 -0.10
CA GLU A 423 -18.64 -3.09 -0.61
C GLU A 423 -18.28 -2.37 -1.91
N PHE A 424 -18.86 -2.84 -3.02
CA PHE A 424 -18.83 -2.17 -4.31
C PHE A 424 -20.19 -1.52 -4.54
N GLY A 425 -20.20 -0.19 -4.64
CA GLY A 425 -21.44 0.56 -4.76
C GLY A 425 -21.51 1.36 -6.04
N VAL A 426 -22.68 1.36 -6.68
CA VAL A 426 -22.97 2.22 -7.82
C VAL A 426 -23.99 3.27 -7.40
N TYR A 427 -23.59 4.54 -7.51
CA TYR A 427 -24.50 5.68 -7.41
C TYR A 427 -24.88 6.12 -8.82
N LEU A 428 -26.16 5.99 -9.15
CA LEU A 428 -26.69 6.25 -10.48
C LEU A 428 -27.73 7.38 -10.38
N VAL A 429 -27.56 8.41 -11.20
CA VAL A 429 -28.53 9.50 -11.38
C VAL A 429 -29.04 9.47 -12.82
N THR A 430 -30.36 9.58 -12.96
CA THR A 430 -31.06 9.58 -14.25
C THR A 430 -32.00 10.77 -14.36
N ASP A 431 -32.15 11.29 -15.57
CA ASP A 431 -32.97 12.45 -15.94
C ASP A 431 -34.24 12.06 -16.72
N GLY A 432 -34.56 10.75 -16.81
CA GLY A 432 -35.65 10.24 -17.64
C GLY A 432 -35.21 9.81 -19.04
N SER A 433 -33.95 10.03 -19.42
CA SER A 433 -33.42 9.63 -20.73
C SER A 433 -32.94 8.18 -20.77
N SER A 434 -32.50 7.71 -21.94
CA SER A 434 -31.88 6.38 -22.13
C SER A 434 -30.39 6.34 -21.78
N LYS A 435 -29.84 7.47 -21.31
CA LYS A 435 -28.44 7.62 -20.90
C LYS A 435 -28.38 7.94 -19.41
N PRO A 436 -27.38 7.45 -18.67
CA PRO A 436 -27.20 7.86 -17.30
C PRO A 436 -26.72 9.32 -17.26
N TYR A 437 -27.38 10.16 -16.46
CA TYR A 437 -26.96 11.54 -16.27
C TYR A 437 -25.63 11.62 -15.52
N ARG A 438 -25.50 10.81 -14.46
CA ARG A 438 -24.26 10.67 -13.69
C ARG A 438 -24.14 9.25 -13.16
N VAL A 439 -22.95 8.68 -13.31
CA VAL A 439 -22.56 7.42 -12.67
C VAL A 439 -21.37 7.71 -11.79
N TYR A 440 -21.47 7.36 -10.51
CA TYR A 440 -20.35 7.39 -9.58
C TYR A 440 -20.13 5.98 -9.01
N ILE A 441 -18.88 5.55 -9.04
CA ILE A 441 -18.51 4.20 -8.60
C ILE A 441 -17.74 4.31 -7.28
N ARG A 442 -18.27 3.69 -6.23
CA ARG A 442 -17.54 3.50 -4.98
C ARG A 442 -16.77 2.18 -5.07
N ALA A 443 -15.48 2.28 -5.42
CA ALA A 443 -14.57 1.14 -5.40
C ALA A 443 -14.03 0.90 -3.97
N PRO A 444 -14.08 -0.34 -3.44
CA PRO A 444 -13.61 -0.63 -2.09
C PRO A 444 -12.09 -0.38 -1.95
N GLY A 445 -11.32 -0.73 -2.99
CA GLY A 445 -9.87 -0.54 -3.01
C GLY A 445 -9.41 0.92 -2.96
N PHE A 446 -10.27 1.88 -3.32
CA PHE A 446 -9.93 3.30 -3.22
C PHE A 446 -9.86 3.75 -1.76
N ALA A 447 -10.83 3.34 -0.93
CA ALA A 447 -10.82 3.61 0.51
C ALA A 447 -9.64 2.90 1.18
N HIS A 448 -9.39 1.64 0.82
CA HIS A 448 -8.24 0.87 1.36
C HIS A 448 -6.91 1.55 1.07
N LEU A 449 -6.70 2.03 -0.17
CA LEU A 449 -5.44 2.66 -0.58
C LEU A 449 -5.27 4.07 0.01
N ALA A 450 -6.36 4.82 0.19
CA ALA A 450 -6.31 6.16 0.77
C ALA A 450 -5.68 6.17 2.17
N LYS A 451 -5.79 5.05 2.90
CA LYS A 451 -5.28 4.87 4.26
C LYS A 451 -4.06 3.96 4.37
N ILE A 452 -3.39 3.70 3.25
CA ILE A 452 -2.16 2.91 3.25
C ILE A 452 -1.05 3.56 4.11
N HIS A 453 -1.03 4.89 4.20
CA HIS A 453 -0.12 5.64 5.07
C HIS A 453 -0.29 5.23 6.54
N ASP A 454 -1.53 5.23 7.03
CA ASP A 454 -1.83 4.98 8.44
C ASP A 454 -1.60 3.50 8.80
N ILE A 455 -1.79 2.59 7.85
CA ILE A 455 -1.51 1.15 8.01
C ILE A 455 0.01 0.86 7.97
N SER A 456 0.77 1.59 7.16
CA SER A 456 2.21 1.36 6.97
C SER A 456 3.10 2.15 7.92
N TYR A 457 2.53 3.05 8.72
CA TYR A 457 3.28 3.86 9.69
C TYR A 457 4.05 2.97 10.67
N MET A 458 5.34 3.23 10.84
CA MET A 458 6.26 2.47 11.70
C MET A 458 6.51 1.01 11.27
N SER A 459 6.06 0.61 10.08
CA SER A 459 6.40 -0.72 9.53
C SER A 459 7.78 -0.73 8.86
N LEU A 460 8.45 -1.88 8.90
CA LEU A 460 9.76 -2.08 8.27
C LEU A 460 9.62 -2.37 6.78
N ILE A 461 10.39 -1.66 5.94
CA ILE A 461 10.53 -1.92 4.50
C ILE A 461 11.01 -3.34 4.25
N VAL A 462 11.82 -3.91 5.16
CA VAL A 462 12.44 -5.24 5.04
C VAL A 462 11.44 -6.40 5.29
N GLY A 463 10.16 -6.06 5.43
CA GLY A 463 9.04 -6.81 4.83
C GLY A 463 9.22 -7.13 3.33
N LEU A 464 10.24 -6.59 2.66
CA LEU A 464 10.50 -6.71 1.23
C LEU A 464 12.03 -6.87 0.98
N ALA A 465 12.43 -8.11 0.70
CA ALA A 465 13.62 -8.46 -0.07
C ALA A 465 15.01 -7.90 0.36
N CYS A 466 15.73 -8.76 1.07
CA CYS A 466 17.11 -9.17 0.75
C CYS A 466 18.30 -8.26 1.12
N LEU A 467 18.85 -8.46 2.32
CA LEU A 467 20.25 -8.14 2.65
C LEU A 467 21.32 -8.95 1.85
N PRO A 468 21.13 -10.22 1.43
CA PRO A 468 22.17 -10.94 0.67
C PRO A 468 22.29 -10.51 -0.80
N PHE A 469 21.31 -9.78 -1.35
CA PHE A 469 21.36 -9.32 -2.75
C PHE A 469 22.33 -8.15 -2.93
N VAL A 470 22.55 -7.34 -1.90
CA VAL A 470 23.46 -6.18 -1.93
C VAL A 470 24.91 -6.60 -2.15
N TRP A 471 25.35 -7.70 -1.54
CA TRP A 471 26.73 -8.19 -1.67
C TRP A 471 26.97 -8.82 -3.04
N LEU A 472 25.98 -9.51 -3.59
CA LEU A 472 26.05 -10.12 -4.92
C LEU A 472 26.01 -9.06 -6.03
N VAL A 473 25.19 -8.01 -5.87
CA VAL A 473 25.16 -6.86 -6.79
C VAL A 473 26.49 -6.11 -6.76
N ASN A 474 27.06 -5.83 -5.58
CA ASN A 474 28.36 -5.14 -5.48
C ASN A 474 29.48 -5.92 -6.18
N VAL A 475 29.53 -7.24 -6.04
CA VAL A 475 30.53 -8.06 -6.74
C VAL A 475 30.33 -7.98 -8.25
N ILE A 476 29.12 -8.15 -8.76
CA ILE A 476 28.86 -8.21 -10.21
C ILE A 476 29.04 -6.83 -10.88
N TRP A 477 28.60 -5.75 -10.24
CA TRP A 477 28.64 -4.40 -10.82
C TRP A 477 30.05 -3.80 -10.80
N PHE A 478 30.80 -3.96 -9.70
CA PHE A 478 32.16 -3.42 -9.60
C PHE A 478 33.22 -4.31 -10.26
N TYR A 479 32.92 -5.57 -10.60
CA TYR A 479 33.85 -6.46 -11.33
C TYR A 479 34.29 -5.86 -12.67
N ARG A 480 33.34 -5.27 -13.42
CA ARG A 480 33.62 -4.66 -14.73
C ARG A 480 34.52 -3.42 -14.61
N PHE A 481 34.34 -2.62 -13.55
CA PHE A 481 35.17 -1.44 -13.27
C PHE A 481 36.56 -1.80 -12.72
N ALA A 482 36.67 -2.86 -11.89
CA ALA A 482 37.93 -3.30 -11.31
C ALA A 482 38.92 -3.90 -12.34
N TYR A 483 38.42 -4.50 -13.41
CA TYR A 483 39.20 -5.23 -14.42
C TYR A 483 39.15 -4.62 -15.85
N SER A 484 38.61 -3.41 -16.03
CA SER A 484 38.67 -2.72 -17.33
C SER A 484 40.12 -2.38 -17.72
N LYS A 485 40.40 -2.16 -19.02
CA LYS A 485 41.77 -1.90 -19.53
C LYS A 485 42.30 -0.49 -19.22
N GLU A 486 41.45 0.45 -18.77
CA GLU A 486 41.85 1.83 -18.50
C GLU A 486 42.53 1.96 -17.12
N VAL A 487 43.53 2.84 -17.01
CA VAL A 487 44.37 3.00 -15.82
C VAL A 487 43.91 4.24 -15.05
N PHE A 488 43.30 4.01 -13.88
CA PHE A 488 42.92 5.05 -12.90
C PHE A 488 43.69 4.83 -11.59
N GLU A 489 44.05 5.91 -10.88
CA GLU A 489 44.82 5.83 -9.61
C GLU A 489 44.07 5.08 -8.50
N GLU A 490 42.73 5.11 -8.49
CA GLU A 490 41.87 4.48 -7.47
C GLU A 490 41.61 2.98 -7.70
N LYS A 491 42.14 2.40 -8.79
CA LYS A 491 41.86 1.01 -9.19
C LYS A 491 42.31 -0.04 -8.18
N LYS A 492 43.35 0.26 -7.38
CA LYS A 492 43.82 -0.62 -6.30
C LYS A 492 42.81 -0.73 -5.16
N ALA A 493 42.18 0.38 -4.77
CA ALA A 493 41.17 0.40 -3.70
C ALA A 493 39.91 -0.38 -4.12
N ILE A 494 39.43 -0.17 -5.34
CA ILE A 494 38.23 -0.86 -5.86
C ILE A 494 38.46 -2.39 -5.96
N ARG A 495 39.65 -2.83 -6.41
CA ARG A 495 40.00 -4.26 -6.43
C ARG A 495 40.01 -4.88 -5.03
N PHE A 496 40.52 -4.15 -4.04
CA PHE A 496 40.52 -4.61 -2.66
C PHE A 496 39.09 -4.80 -2.13
N TYR A 497 38.18 -3.85 -2.38
CA TYR A 497 36.78 -3.98 -1.97
C TYR A 497 36.03 -5.13 -2.66
N VAL A 498 36.28 -5.37 -3.95
CA VAL A 498 35.68 -6.50 -4.69
C VAL A 498 36.19 -7.84 -4.15
N GLN A 499 37.49 -7.94 -3.87
CA GLN A 499 38.09 -9.15 -3.29
C GLN A 499 37.60 -9.41 -1.86
N ALA A 500 37.51 -8.37 -1.03
CA ALA A 500 36.96 -8.46 0.32
C ALA A 500 35.48 -8.88 0.31
N SER A 501 34.69 -8.38 -0.64
CA SER A 501 33.28 -8.75 -0.79
C SER A 501 33.12 -10.22 -1.25
N PHE A 502 33.97 -10.68 -2.17
CA PHE A 502 33.95 -12.08 -2.63
C PHE A 502 34.40 -13.05 -1.53
N ALA A 503 35.45 -12.69 -0.78
CA ALA A 503 35.91 -13.47 0.38
C ALA A 503 34.83 -13.52 1.47
N GLY A 504 34.16 -12.39 1.75
CA GLY A 504 33.06 -12.32 2.68
C GLY A 504 31.87 -13.20 2.26
N LEU A 505 31.53 -13.24 0.98
CA LEU A 505 30.48 -14.12 0.45
C LEU A 505 30.85 -15.61 0.63
N LEU A 506 32.09 -15.99 0.33
CA LEU A 506 32.57 -17.38 0.51
C LEU A 506 32.61 -17.81 1.98
N VAL A 507 33.10 -16.96 2.88
CA VAL A 507 33.11 -17.24 4.31
C VAL A 507 31.68 -17.40 4.83
N TRP A 508 30.76 -16.55 4.35
CA TRP A 508 29.37 -16.61 4.75
C TRP A 508 28.65 -17.86 4.24
N THR A 509 28.86 -18.27 2.98
CA THR A 509 28.25 -19.50 2.45
C THR A 509 28.79 -20.76 3.14
N VAL A 510 30.08 -20.78 3.50
CA VAL A 510 30.67 -21.87 4.29
C VAL A 510 30.11 -21.88 5.72
N LEU A 511 29.95 -20.72 6.36
CA LEU A 511 29.35 -20.63 7.70
C LEU A 511 27.88 -21.06 7.72
N VAL A 512 27.10 -20.66 6.71
CA VAL A 512 25.69 -21.04 6.60
C VAL A 512 25.55 -22.53 6.33
N THR A 513 26.36 -23.11 5.45
CA THR A 513 26.34 -24.55 5.18
C THR A 513 26.83 -25.37 6.37
N ALA A 514 27.86 -24.91 7.09
CA ALA A 514 28.30 -25.53 8.34
C ALA A 514 27.22 -25.43 9.43
N TRP A 515 26.53 -24.28 9.52
CA TRP A 515 25.44 -24.07 10.48
C TRP A 515 24.21 -24.91 10.17
N THR A 516 23.82 -25.08 8.90
CA THR A 516 22.69 -25.94 8.53
C THR A 516 23.00 -27.42 8.79
N ILE A 517 24.23 -27.87 8.53
CA ILE A 517 24.67 -29.23 8.86
C ILE A 517 24.68 -29.43 10.38
N PHE A 518 25.23 -28.48 11.13
CA PHE A 518 25.27 -28.52 12.60
C PHE A 518 23.85 -28.52 13.19
N PHE A 519 22.95 -27.68 12.70
CA PHE A 519 21.55 -27.57 13.13
C PHE A 519 20.75 -28.85 12.83
N GLN A 520 20.98 -29.50 11.70
CA GLN A 520 20.37 -30.79 11.38
C GLN A 520 20.87 -31.91 12.31
N MET A 521 22.14 -31.88 12.73
CA MET A 521 22.72 -32.88 13.63
C MET A 521 22.35 -32.68 15.11
N THR A 522 22.13 -31.44 15.57
CA THR A 522 21.82 -31.14 16.99
C THR A 522 20.33 -31.03 17.33
N ARG A 523 19.44 -31.22 16.33
CA ARG A 523 17.97 -31.14 16.51
C ARG A 523 17.40 -32.10 17.57
N SER A 524 18.08 -33.21 17.88
CA SER A 524 17.58 -34.18 18.86
C SER A 524 18.00 -33.92 20.31
N SER A 525 19.01 -33.09 20.58
CA SER A 525 19.69 -33.07 21.90
C SER A 525 19.84 -31.70 22.57
N GLY A 526 19.33 -30.59 22.01
CA GLY A 526 19.57 -29.27 22.60
C GLY A 526 18.51 -28.22 22.31
N ALA A 527 17.27 -28.43 22.78
CA ALA A 527 16.16 -27.49 22.56
C ALA A 527 16.36 -26.11 23.23
N VAL A 528 17.14 -26.00 24.31
CA VAL A 528 17.21 -24.76 25.10
C VAL A 528 18.32 -23.81 24.64
N TRP A 529 19.42 -24.33 24.09
CA TRP A 529 20.55 -23.49 23.68
C TRP A 529 20.37 -22.91 22.26
N ALA A 530 19.57 -23.56 21.42
CA ALA A 530 19.21 -23.09 20.09
C ALA A 530 18.31 -21.85 20.11
N ASP A 531 17.48 -21.68 21.15
CA ASP A 531 16.59 -20.53 21.31
C ASP A 531 17.35 -19.23 21.65
N TYR A 532 18.53 -19.33 22.28
CA TYR A 532 19.37 -18.15 22.60
C TYR A 532 20.19 -17.63 21.41
N LEU A 533 20.37 -18.41 20.35
CA LEU A 533 21.17 -18.05 19.17
C LEU A 533 20.34 -17.60 17.98
N THR A 534 19.02 -17.76 18.03
CA THR A 534 18.12 -17.12 17.08
C THR A 534 17.95 -15.65 17.43
N PHE A 535 18.15 -14.76 16.46
CA PHE A 535 17.77 -13.34 16.50
C PHE A 535 16.23 -13.20 16.61
N VAL A 536 15.69 -13.61 17.76
CA VAL A 536 14.32 -13.37 18.21
C VAL A 536 14.48 -12.46 19.41
N PHE A 537 14.06 -11.20 19.26
CA PHE A 537 13.99 -10.26 20.38
C PHE A 537 13.06 -10.83 21.46
N PRO A 538 13.38 -10.63 22.75
CA PRO A 538 12.55 -11.11 23.84
C PRO A 538 11.16 -10.46 23.76
N VAL A 539 10.14 -11.31 23.81
CA VAL A 539 8.75 -10.93 24.06
C VAL A 539 8.72 -10.12 25.35
N GLY A 540 8.23 -8.88 25.27
CA GLY A 540 7.87 -8.11 26.44
C GLY A 540 6.81 -8.89 27.22
N TYR A 541 7.16 -9.32 28.44
CA TYR A 541 6.20 -9.80 29.41
C TYR A 541 5.23 -8.66 29.76
N VAL A 542 3.98 -9.08 30.03
CA VAL A 542 2.83 -8.33 30.58
C VAL A 542 3.20 -7.13 31.44
#